data_AF-A0A1G5KSY5-F1
#
_entry.id   AF-A0A1G5KSY5-F1
#
_cell.length_a   1.000
_cell.length_b   1.000
_cell.length_c   1.000
_cell.angle_alpha   90.00
_cell.angle_beta   90.00
_cell.angle_gamma   90.00
#
_symmetry.space_group_name_H-M   'P 1'
#
loop_
_entity.id
_entity.type
_entity.pdbx_description
1 polymer ?
#
loop_
_entity_poly.entity_id
_entity_poly.type
_entity_poly.pdbx_seq_one_letter_code
_entity_poly.pdbx_strand_id
1 'polypeptide(L)'
;MAERAWATAGKKASPDRKSPGRPRLTGVALIVLSLLWAVLSYLAFTVWVPGRQERYEHYRAAEPCPAQATPQEVAAKDCLTTWHFTVAKTESTFAGKARNYEATLKDKGDDSWQRVVRFSDSGPLFDELHRGDEVIATGWRRDIVVLSKDGIRQNTSDAPRDEHQGNAAMGVLVALLAAQSLVFGAVRLARPTAYARFVWEPYGRWLAFTNICVGVGVGAASGWLGIPWWTVLVTVPVVVCAVMARLLRQQRRAAASSARVRRPRWQQDSRVSSR
;
A
#
# COMPACT_ATOMS: atom_id res chain seq x y z
N MET A 1 51.78 59.27 6.70
CA MET A 1 51.52 58.45 5.50
C MET A 1 52.10 57.08 5.78
N ALA A 2 51.42 56.20 6.53
CA ALA A 2 50.29 55.36 6.11
C ALA A 2 50.61 54.54 4.86
N GLU A 3 51.05 53.29 5.05
CA GLU A 3 50.52 52.16 4.28
C GLU A 3 50.84 50.83 4.98
N ARG A 4 49.77 50.18 5.46
CA ARG A 4 49.77 48.80 5.97
C ARG A 4 49.55 47.90 4.76
N ALA A 5 50.55 47.11 4.39
CA ALA A 5 50.39 46.07 3.38
C ALA A 5 49.62 44.89 3.98
N TRP A 6 48.37 44.70 3.52
CA TRP A 6 47.53 43.57 3.89
C TRP A 6 47.97 42.32 3.12
N ALA A 7 48.45 41.31 3.84
CA ALA A 7 48.60 39.95 3.35
C ALA A 7 47.21 39.33 3.15
N THR A 8 46.69 39.36 1.92
CA THR A 8 45.53 38.56 1.53
C THR A 8 46.01 37.13 1.23
N ALA A 9 46.07 36.31 2.28
CA ALA A 9 46.23 34.87 2.14
C ALA A 9 45.05 34.31 1.34
N GLY A 10 45.30 33.99 0.07
CA GLY A 10 44.38 33.24 -0.78
C GLY A 10 44.09 31.87 -0.17
N LYS A 11 42.94 31.75 0.51
CA LYS A 11 42.33 30.45 0.79
C LYS A 11 41.92 29.84 -0.55
N LYS A 12 42.81 29.03 -1.14
CA LYS A 12 42.44 28.06 -2.16
C LYS A 12 41.35 27.18 -1.59
N ALA A 13 40.11 27.35 -2.06
CA ALA A 13 39.03 26.42 -1.81
C ALA A 13 39.47 25.05 -2.35
N SER A 14 39.83 24.15 -1.43
CA SER A 14 40.15 22.77 -1.77
C SER A 14 38.88 22.11 -2.32
N PRO A 15 38.91 21.44 -3.49
CA PRO A 15 37.74 20.76 -4.01
C PRO A 15 37.35 19.66 -3.04
N ASP A 16 36.14 19.78 -2.52
CA ASP A 16 35.50 18.90 -1.56
C ASP A 16 35.61 17.43 -2.02
N ARG A 17 36.63 16.73 -1.52
CA ARG A 17 36.95 15.34 -1.83
C ARG A 17 35.93 14.48 -1.10
N LYS A 18 34.69 14.42 -1.61
CA LYS A 18 33.62 13.59 -1.04
C LYS A 18 34.13 12.16 -0.87
N SER A 19 34.32 11.78 0.40
CA SER A 19 34.78 10.44 0.80
C SER A 19 33.95 9.35 0.10
N PRO A 20 34.59 8.34 -0.52
CA PRO A 20 33.90 7.23 -1.19
C PRO A 20 33.11 6.32 -0.23
N GLY A 21 33.17 6.54 1.09
CA GLY A 21 32.43 5.77 2.09
C GLY A 21 30.93 6.03 2.09
N ARG A 22 30.50 7.28 1.84
CA ARG A 22 29.08 7.68 1.88
C ARG A 22 28.18 6.92 0.87
N PRO A 23 28.56 6.74 -0.42
CA PRO A 23 27.74 5.98 -1.36
C PRO A 23 27.68 4.49 -1.03
N ARG A 24 28.77 3.91 -0.50
CA ARG A 24 28.80 2.50 -0.08
C ARG A 24 27.90 2.25 1.13
N LEU A 25 27.94 3.13 2.13
CA LEU A 25 27.06 3.06 3.30
C LEU A 25 25.58 3.17 2.90
N THR A 26 25.27 4.04 1.93
CA THR A 26 23.90 4.12 1.39
C THR A 26 23.51 2.85 0.62
N GLY A 27 24.45 2.23 -0.09
CA GLY A 27 24.25 0.94 -0.76
C GLY A 27 23.90 -0.16 0.23
N VAL A 28 24.66 -0.28 1.32
CA VAL A 28 24.38 -1.24 2.41
C VAL A 28 23.02 -0.97 3.04
N ALA A 29 22.69 0.28 3.35
CA ALA A 29 21.39 0.64 3.92
C ALA A 29 20.21 0.22 3.01
N LEU A 30 20.34 0.39 1.69
CA LEU A 30 19.32 -0.05 0.73
C LEU A 30 19.21 -1.58 0.64
N ILE A 31 20.31 -2.32 0.79
CA ILE A 31 20.28 -3.78 0.84
C ILE A 31 19.57 -4.25 2.11
N VAL A 32 19.87 -3.67 3.27
CA VAL A 32 19.18 -3.96 4.53
C VAL A 32 17.67 -3.66 4.40
N LEU A 33 17.33 -2.51 3.83
CA LEU A 33 15.94 -2.14 3.56
C LEU A 33 15.26 -3.13 2.60
N SER A 34 15.96 -3.61 1.57
CA SER A 34 15.46 -4.65 0.68
C SER A 34 15.14 -5.94 1.43
N LEU A 35 15.99 -6.37 2.35
CA LEU A 35 15.77 -7.57 3.13
C LEU A 35 14.55 -7.42 4.03
N LEU A 36 14.39 -6.25 4.67
CA LEU A 36 13.19 -5.95 5.45
C LEU A 36 11.91 -6.05 4.61
N TRP A 37 11.90 -5.44 3.42
CA TRP A 37 10.76 -5.55 2.51
C TRP A 37 10.53 -6.98 2.03
N ALA A 38 11.59 -7.73 1.71
CA ALA A 38 11.46 -9.12 1.30
C ALA A 38 10.83 -10.00 2.39
N VAL A 39 11.24 -9.82 3.66
CA VAL A 39 10.65 -10.51 4.81
C VAL A 39 9.18 -10.13 4.97
N LEU A 40 8.83 -8.84 4.85
CA LEU A 40 7.43 -8.40 4.93
C LEU A 40 6.57 -8.98 3.80
N SER A 41 7.09 -9.03 2.57
CA SER A 41 6.41 -9.69 1.45
C SER A 41 6.24 -11.19 1.70
N TYR A 42 7.28 -11.85 2.20
CA TYR A 42 7.23 -13.27 2.53
C TYR A 42 6.15 -13.55 3.58
N LEU A 43 6.11 -12.79 4.67
CA LEU A 43 5.09 -12.93 5.72
C LEU A 43 3.69 -12.63 5.18
N ALA A 44 3.54 -11.63 4.29
CA ALA A 44 2.26 -11.33 3.67
C ALA A 44 1.71 -12.53 2.89
N PHE A 45 2.54 -13.20 2.09
CA PHE A 45 2.09 -14.32 1.26
C PHE A 45 2.06 -15.68 1.97
N THR A 46 2.84 -15.89 3.02
CA THR A 46 2.93 -17.19 3.71
C THR A 46 2.08 -17.27 4.96
N VAL A 47 1.85 -16.15 5.64
CA VAL A 47 1.11 -16.11 6.91
C VAL A 47 -0.20 -15.35 6.73
N TRP A 48 -0.13 -14.13 6.21
CA TRP A 48 -1.28 -13.23 6.24
C TRP A 48 -2.37 -13.61 5.23
N VAL A 49 -2.02 -13.78 3.95
CA VAL A 49 -2.97 -14.13 2.89
C VAL A 49 -3.61 -15.51 3.15
N PRO A 50 -2.83 -16.58 3.43
CA PRO A 50 -3.42 -17.89 3.74
C PRO A 50 -4.29 -17.86 4.99
N GLY A 51 -3.85 -17.22 6.09
CA GLY A 51 -4.63 -17.15 7.32
C GLY A 51 -5.95 -16.38 7.16
N ARG A 52 -5.98 -15.33 6.34
CA ARG A 52 -7.21 -14.60 5.98
C ARG A 52 -8.16 -15.47 5.15
N GLN A 53 -7.62 -16.21 4.19
CA GLN A 53 -8.40 -17.11 3.34
C GLN A 53 -9.00 -18.25 4.16
N GLU A 54 -8.21 -18.89 5.01
CA GLU A 54 -8.70 -19.94 5.89
C GLU A 54 -9.80 -19.43 6.81
N ARG A 55 -9.61 -18.27 7.45
CA ARG A 55 -10.63 -17.64 8.31
C ARG A 55 -11.92 -17.33 7.52
N TYR A 56 -11.80 -16.90 6.27
CA TYR A 56 -12.96 -16.63 5.41
C TYR A 56 -13.70 -17.92 5.04
N GLU A 57 -13.00 -19.00 4.68
CA GLU A 57 -13.61 -20.29 4.37
C GLU A 57 -14.30 -20.91 5.60
N HIS A 58 -13.68 -20.84 6.77
CA HIS A 58 -14.31 -21.27 8.04
C HIS A 58 -15.58 -20.48 8.33
N TYR A 59 -15.56 -19.16 8.13
CA TYR A 59 -16.75 -18.33 8.30
C TYR A 59 -17.85 -18.69 7.28
N ARG A 60 -17.47 -18.93 6.02
CA ARG A 60 -18.40 -19.30 4.96
C ARG A 60 -19.04 -20.67 5.19
N ALA A 61 -18.29 -21.61 5.76
CA ALA A 61 -18.76 -22.94 6.13
C ALA A 61 -19.47 -22.97 7.50
N ALA A 62 -19.48 -21.87 8.25
CA ALA A 62 -20.07 -21.84 9.58
C ALA A 62 -21.60 -21.96 9.51
N GLU A 63 -22.13 -22.97 10.19
CA GLU A 63 -23.58 -23.18 10.32
C GLU A 63 -24.14 -22.43 11.54
N PRO A 64 -25.45 -22.13 11.58
CA PRO A 64 -26.11 -21.63 12.78
C PRO A 64 -25.92 -22.57 13.96
N CYS A 65 -25.64 -22.01 15.14
CA CYS A 65 -25.52 -22.81 16.36
C CYS A 65 -26.86 -23.49 16.70
N PRO A 66 -26.83 -24.71 17.26
CA PRO A 66 -28.02 -25.35 17.83
C PRO A 66 -28.67 -24.43 18.87
N ALA A 67 -30.01 -24.40 18.90
CA ALA A 67 -30.77 -23.48 19.76
C ALA A 67 -30.45 -23.59 21.27
N GLN A 68 -29.83 -24.70 21.69
CA GLN A 68 -29.48 -24.99 23.10
C GLN A 68 -27.98 -25.21 23.30
N ALA A 69 -27.13 -24.74 22.37
CA ALA A 69 -25.69 -24.88 22.51
C ALA A 69 -25.16 -24.08 23.70
N THR A 70 -24.36 -24.72 24.53
CA THR A 70 -23.65 -24.06 25.63
C THR A 70 -22.59 -23.07 25.09
N PRO A 71 -22.19 -22.04 25.85
CA PRO A 71 -21.13 -21.12 25.42
C PRO A 71 -19.81 -21.81 25.04
N GLN A 72 -19.52 -22.96 25.66
CA GLN A 72 -18.35 -23.79 25.35
C GLN A 72 -18.49 -24.50 24.00
N GLU A 73 -19.67 -25.04 23.70
CA GLU A 73 -19.94 -25.67 22.39
C GLU A 73 -19.93 -24.66 21.25
N VAL A 74 -20.45 -23.45 21.49
CA VAL A 74 -20.36 -22.33 20.54
C VAL A 74 -18.90 -21.98 20.26
N ALA A 75 -18.07 -21.88 21.31
CA ALA A 75 -16.65 -21.58 21.18
C ALA A 75 -15.84 -22.72 20.53
N ALA A 76 -16.27 -23.98 20.70
CA ALA A 76 -15.58 -25.14 20.15
C ALA A 76 -15.94 -25.45 18.69
N LYS A 77 -17.19 -25.15 18.27
CA LYS A 77 -17.70 -25.46 16.93
C LYS A 77 -17.67 -24.29 15.96
N ASP A 78 -17.29 -23.09 16.41
CA ASP A 78 -17.22 -21.89 15.57
C ASP A 78 -18.49 -21.65 14.73
N CYS A 79 -19.65 -21.89 15.35
CA CYS A 79 -20.96 -21.71 14.70
C CYS A 79 -21.45 -20.26 14.79
N LEU A 80 -22.47 -19.92 14.00
CA LEU A 80 -23.08 -18.60 13.96
C LEU A 80 -24.14 -18.47 15.07
N THR A 81 -23.97 -17.50 15.97
CA THR A 81 -24.94 -17.19 17.03
C THR A 81 -25.78 -15.99 16.66
N THR A 82 -27.02 -15.95 17.13
CA THR A 82 -27.90 -14.78 16.99
C THR A 82 -28.11 -14.12 18.35
N TRP A 83 -27.94 -12.81 18.41
CA TRP A 83 -28.18 -12.00 19.61
C TRP A 83 -29.12 -10.85 19.28
N HIS A 84 -29.89 -10.41 20.27
CA HIS A 84 -30.80 -9.29 20.16
C HIS A 84 -30.24 -8.12 20.96
N PHE A 85 -30.05 -6.98 20.31
CA PHE A 85 -29.52 -5.79 20.94
C PHE A 85 -30.43 -4.59 20.69
N THR A 86 -30.27 -3.56 21.51
CA THR A 86 -30.84 -2.24 21.28
C THR A 86 -29.73 -1.26 20.94
N VAL A 87 -29.95 -0.41 19.93
CA VAL A 87 -28.99 0.62 19.54
C VAL A 87 -28.96 1.72 20.61
N ALA A 88 -27.83 1.91 21.25
CA ALA A 88 -27.62 2.99 22.22
C ALA A 88 -27.19 4.29 21.55
N LYS A 89 -26.34 4.18 20.53
CA LYS A 89 -25.75 5.34 19.85
C LYS A 89 -25.26 4.94 18.46
N THR A 90 -25.35 5.86 17.52
CA THR A 90 -24.69 5.80 16.22
C THR A 90 -23.82 7.03 16.04
N GLU A 91 -22.60 6.84 15.56
CA GLU A 91 -21.62 7.90 15.35
C GLU A 91 -20.96 7.74 13.99
N SER A 92 -20.85 8.84 13.27
CA SER A 92 -19.96 8.94 12.11
C SER A 92 -18.84 9.92 12.44
N THR A 93 -17.61 9.43 12.52
CA THR A 93 -16.43 10.25 12.84
C THR A 93 -15.51 10.34 11.63
N PHE A 94 -14.82 11.47 11.47
CA PHE A 94 -13.81 11.62 10.43
C PHE A 94 -12.43 11.23 10.97
N ALA A 95 -11.80 10.26 10.33
CA ALA A 95 -10.39 9.91 10.52
C ALA A 95 -9.60 10.45 9.32
N GLY A 96 -9.24 11.74 9.39
CA GLY A 96 -8.57 12.44 8.29
C GLY A 96 -9.50 12.61 7.08
N LYS A 97 -9.25 11.86 6.00
CA LYS A 97 -10.09 11.86 4.79
C LYS A 97 -11.12 10.72 4.76
N ALA A 98 -11.02 9.76 5.69
CA ALA A 98 -11.93 8.63 5.78
C ALA A 98 -13.02 8.91 6.82
N ARG A 99 -14.20 8.33 6.64
CA ARG A 99 -15.30 8.37 7.59
C ARG A 99 -15.44 6.98 8.22
N ASN A 100 -15.45 6.94 9.55
CA ASN A 100 -15.69 5.74 10.34
C ASN A 100 -17.15 5.75 10.80
N TYR A 101 -17.81 4.60 10.71
CA TYR A 101 -19.20 4.42 11.09
C TYR A 101 -19.25 3.44 12.27
N GLU A 102 -19.71 3.90 13.42
CA GLU A 102 -19.73 3.12 14.66
C GLU A 102 -21.13 3.12 15.28
N ALA A 103 -21.63 1.95 15.66
CA ALA A 103 -22.86 1.78 16.41
C ALA A 103 -22.56 1.13 17.76
N THR A 104 -23.01 1.74 18.85
CA THR A 104 -22.96 1.15 20.19
C THR A 104 -24.26 0.41 20.44
N LEU A 105 -24.14 -0.88 20.73
CA LEU A 105 -25.22 -1.81 21.02
C LEU A 105 -25.27 -2.11 22.52
N LYS A 106 -26.48 -2.29 23.04
CA LYS A 106 -26.78 -2.68 24.42
C LYS A 106 -27.59 -3.97 24.45
N ASP A 107 -27.34 -4.80 25.46
CA ASP A 107 -28.13 -6.02 25.67
C ASP A 107 -29.52 -5.72 26.22
N LYS A 108 -30.50 -6.51 25.79
CA LYS A 108 -31.90 -6.38 26.18
C LYS A 108 -32.08 -7.01 27.57
N GLY A 109 -31.63 -6.30 28.61
CA GLY A 109 -31.75 -6.74 30.00
C GLY A 109 -30.57 -6.35 30.89
N ASP A 110 -29.46 -5.90 30.29
CA ASP A 110 -28.28 -5.43 31.02
C ASP A 110 -27.77 -4.11 30.44
N ASP A 111 -28.17 -3.01 31.09
CA ASP A 111 -27.76 -1.66 30.72
C ASP A 111 -26.25 -1.39 30.93
N SER A 112 -25.57 -2.26 31.69
CA SER A 112 -24.14 -2.14 31.97
C SER A 112 -23.26 -2.71 30.84
N TRP A 113 -23.82 -3.59 30.01
CA TRP A 113 -23.08 -4.23 28.91
C TRP A 113 -23.28 -3.49 27.59
N GLN A 114 -22.20 -2.95 27.04
CA GLN A 114 -22.18 -2.23 25.77
C GLN A 114 -21.13 -2.80 24.83
N ARG A 115 -21.47 -2.90 23.54
CA ARG A 115 -20.55 -3.35 22.50
C ARG A 115 -20.55 -2.37 21.33
N VAL A 116 -19.36 -1.94 20.91
CA VAL A 116 -19.19 -1.06 19.75
C VAL A 116 -19.00 -1.93 18.52
N VAL A 117 -19.79 -1.65 17.48
CA VAL A 117 -19.74 -2.31 16.17
C VAL A 117 -19.33 -1.29 15.13
N ARG A 118 -18.38 -1.67 14.28
CA ARG A 118 -17.87 -0.84 13.18
C ARG A 118 -18.45 -1.27 11.85
N PHE A 119 -18.71 -0.31 10.99
CA PHE A 119 -19.09 -0.52 9.60
C PHE A 119 -18.05 0.11 8.67
N SER A 120 -17.86 -0.52 7.51
CA SER A 120 -16.96 0.03 6.49
C SER A 120 -17.61 1.12 5.65
N ASP A 121 -18.93 1.14 5.62
CA ASP A 121 -19.78 2.05 4.85
C ASP A 121 -21.06 2.40 5.63
N SER A 122 -21.73 3.47 5.18
CA SER A 122 -22.91 4.01 5.85
C SER A 122 -24.21 3.27 5.49
N GLY A 123 -24.24 2.61 4.33
CA GLY A 123 -25.42 1.90 3.85
C GLY A 123 -25.17 0.38 3.72
N PRO A 124 -26.23 -0.43 3.70
CA PRO A 124 -27.64 -0.01 3.69
C PRO A 124 -28.25 0.19 5.09
N LEU A 125 -27.62 -0.30 6.16
CA LEU A 125 -28.25 -0.35 7.48
C LEU A 125 -27.86 0.82 8.38
N PHE A 126 -26.57 1.19 8.40
CA PHE A 126 -26.07 2.15 9.39
C PHE A 126 -26.80 3.50 9.37
N ASP A 127 -27.14 4.02 8.18
CA ASP A 127 -27.91 5.26 8.02
C ASP A 127 -29.35 5.18 8.55
N GLU A 128 -29.89 3.96 8.73
CA GLU A 128 -31.24 3.72 9.27
C GLU A 128 -31.24 3.38 10.77
N LEU A 129 -30.07 3.23 11.38
CA LEU A 129 -29.93 2.91 12.80
C LEU A 129 -30.10 4.17 13.65
N HIS A 130 -31.15 4.16 14.47
CA HIS A 130 -31.49 5.19 15.43
C HIS A 130 -31.38 4.63 16.85
N ARG A 131 -31.13 5.53 17.82
CA ARG A 131 -31.14 5.16 19.23
C ARG A 131 -32.51 4.57 19.60
N GLY A 132 -32.50 3.42 20.26
CA GLY A 132 -33.70 2.70 20.69
C GLY A 132 -34.14 1.60 19.73
N ASP A 133 -33.57 1.51 18.54
CA ASP A 133 -33.91 0.46 17.58
C ASP A 133 -33.52 -0.92 18.09
N GLU A 134 -34.39 -1.90 17.90
CA GLU A 134 -34.07 -3.30 18.09
C GLU A 134 -33.36 -3.84 16.85
N VAL A 135 -32.22 -4.49 17.07
CA VAL A 135 -31.39 -5.05 16.01
C VAL A 135 -31.02 -6.49 16.33
N ILE A 136 -30.86 -7.28 15.28
CA ILE A 136 -30.42 -8.66 15.36
C ILE A 136 -28.94 -8.69 14.94
N ALA A 137 -28.08 -9.16 15.82
CA ALA A 137 -26.66 -9.34 15.55
C ALA A 137 -26.35 -10.82 15.32
N THR A 138 -25.67 -11.11 14.22
CA THR A 138 -25.05 -12.43 14.03
C THR A 138 -23.61 -12.38 14.51
N GLY A 139 -23.26 -13.29 15.40
CA GLY A 139 -21.94 -13.47 15.96
C GLY A 139 -21.18 -14.64 15.36
N TRP A 140 -19.87 -14.50 15.22
CA TRP A 140 -18.95 -15.58 14.90
C TRP A 140 -17.64 -15.39 15.66
N ARG A 141 -17.16 -16.42 16.37
CA ARG A 141 -15.94 -16.34 17.19
C ARG A 141 -15.88 -15.11 18.12
N ARG A 142 -17.02 -14.76 18.73
CA ARG A 142 -17.26 -13.60 19.61
C ARG A 142 -17.36 -12.23 18.93
N ASP A 143 -17.03 -12.15 17.65
CA ASP A 143 -17.16 -10.93 16.85
C ASP A 143 -18.58 -10.81 16.29
N ILE A 144 -19.16 -9.60 16.26
CA ILE A 144 -20.42 -9.36 15.53
C ILE A 144 -20.04 -9.18 14.07
N VAL A 145 -20.42 -10.14 13.23
CA VAL A 145 -20.09 -10.17 11.80
C VAL A 145 -21.18 -9.55 10.94
N VAL A 146 -22.41 -9.54 11.43
CA VAL A 146 -23.58 -9.03 10.71
C VAL A 146 -24.48 -8.32 11.70
N LEU A 147 -25.04 -7.20 11.27
CA LEU A 147 -26.18 -6.58 11.92
C LEU A 147 -27.37 -6.54 10.95
N SER A 148 -28.57 -6.75 11.47
CA SER A 148 -29.81 -6.61 10.72
C SER A 148 -30.91 -5.91 11.52
N LYS A 149 -31.77 -5.20 10.80
CA LYS A 149 -32.96 -4.51 11.30
C LYS A 149 -34.03 -4.58 10.20
N ASP A 150 -35.26 -4.95 10.54
CA ASP A 150 -36.41 -4.90 9.63
C ASP A 150 -36.16 -5.57 8.25
N GLY A 151 -35.40 -6.67 8.22
CA GLY A 151 -35.04 -7.40 7.00
C GLY A 151 -33.85 -6.80 6.22
N ILE A 152 -33.36 -5.62 6.58
CA ILE A 152 -32.14 -5.02 6.04
C ILE A 152 -30.94 -5.58 6.79
N ARG A 153 -29.93 -6.01 6.05
CA ARG A 153 -28.73 -6.66 6.58
C ARG A 153 -27.48 -5.94 6.10
N GLN A 154 -26.54 -5.68 7.00
CA GLN A 154 -25.23 -5.14 6.66
C GLN A 154 -24.14 -5.90 7.41
N ASN A 155 -23.04 -6.18 6.70
CA ASN A 155 -21.85 -6.78 7.31
C ASN A 155 -21.08 -5.72 8.09
N THR A 156 -20.55 -6.10 9.23
CA THR A 156 -19.68 -5.24 10.03
C THR A 156 -18.26 -5.24 9.45
N SER A 157 -17.37 -4.43 10.03
CA SER A 157 -15.93 -4.46 9.73
C SER A 157 -15.24 -5.72 10.28
N ASP A 158 -15.83 -6.40 11.26
CA ASP A 158 -15.28 -7.63 11.84
C ASP A 158 -15.66 -8.88 11.05
N ALA A 159 -16.60 -8.76 10.10
CA ALA A 159 -16.94 -9.81 9.15
C ALA A 159 -15.69 -10.21 8.34
N PRO A 160 -15.29 -11.50 8.32
CA PRO A 160 -14.30 -11.98 7.38
C PRO A 160 -14.76 -11.73 5.95
N ARG A 161 -13.94 -11.06 5.14
CA ARG A 161 -14.24 -10.73 3.75
C ARG A 161 -13.26 -11.39 2.79
N ASP A 162 -13.74 -11.64 1.58
CA ASP A 162 -12.90 -11.92 0.41
C ASP A 162 -12.26 -10.61 -0.11
N GLU A 163 -11.43 -9.99 0.72
CA GLU A 163 -10.57 -8.87 0.33
C GLU A 163 -9.14 -9.37 0.07
N HIS A 164 -8.99 -10.57 -0.50
CA HIS A 164 -7.69 -11.18 -0.77
C HIS A 164 -6.84 -10.32 -1.70
N GLN A 165 -7.50 -9.55 -2.56
CA GLN A 165 -6.86 -8.74 -3.59
C GLN A 165 -6.09 -7.54 -3.03
N GLY A 166 -6.63 -6.86 -2.01
CA GLY A 166 -5.95 -5.73 -1.36
C GLY A 166 -4.68 -6.18 -0.63
N ASN A 167 -4.76 -7.29 0.10
CA ASN A 167 -3.62 -7.87 0.81
C ASN A 167 -2.56 -8.39 -0.17
N ALA A 168 -2.97 -9.07 -1.26
CA ALA A 168 -2.07 -9.53 -2.31
C ALA A 168 -1.37 -8.35 -3.02
N ALA A 169 -2.10 -7.30 -3.36
CA ALA A 169 -1.54 -6.10 -3.98
C ALA A 169 -0.49 -5.43 -3.08
N MET A 170 -0.74 -5.34 -1.77
CA MET A 170 0.23 -4.85 -0.79
C MET A 170 1.48 -5.73 -0.76
N GLY A 171 1.31 -7.06 -0.74
CA GLY A 171 2.42 -8.02 -0.79
C GLY A 171 3.29 -7.82 -2.04
N VAL A 172 2.69 -7.66 -3.23
CA VAL A 172 3.41 -7.40 -4.48
C VAL A 172 4.12 -6.05 -4.46
N LEU A 173 3.46 -5.01 -3.95
CA LEU A 173 4.07 -3.67 -3.84
C LEU A 173 5.34 -3.74 -2.98
N VAL A 174 5.26 -4.40 -1.84
CA VAL A 174 6.40 -4.59 -0.94
C VAL A 174 7.51 -5.41 -1.62
N ALA A 175 7.17 -6.46 -2.37
CA ALA A 175 8.15 -7.23 -3.15
C ALA A 175 8.87 -6.37 -4.22
N LEU A 176 8.14 -5.49 -4.90
CA LEU A 176 8.73 -4.56 -5.88
C LEU A 176 9.65 -3.54 -5.22
N LEU A 177 9.29 -3.03 -4.04
CA LEU A 177 10.14 -2.14 -3.25
C LEU A 177 11.42 -2.85 -2.76
N ALA A 178 11.31 -4.13 -2.42
CA ALA A 178 12.47 -4.97 -2.11
C ALA A 178 13.40 -5.06 -3.31
N ALA A 179 12.90 -5.55 -4.46
CA ALA A 179 13.67 -5.69 -5.69
C ALA A 179 14.33 -4.37 -6.13
N GLN A 180 13.58 -3.26 -6.03
CA GLN A 180 14.10 -1.93 -6.31
C GLN A 180 15.28 -1.59 -5.39
N SER A 181 15.08 -1.70 -4.07
CA SER A 181 16.10 -1.36 -3.08
C SER A 181 17.35 -2.21 -3.24
N LEU A 182 17.19 -3.50 -3.56
CA LEU A 182 18.30 -4.42 -3.84
C LEU A 182 19.12 -3.95 -5.03
N VAL A 183 18.48 -3.65 -6.16
CA VAL A 183 19.16 -3.21 -7.39
C VAL A 183 19.92 -1.92 -7.15
N PHE A 184 19.29 -0.91 -6.54
CA PHE A 184 19.95 0.36 -6.23
C PHE A 184 21.08 0.19 -5.22
N GLY A 185 20.89 -0.66 -4.21
CA GLY A 185 21.89 -0.98 -3.20
C GLY A 185 23.12 -1.67 -3.78
N ALA A 186 22.92 -2.73 -4.56
CA ALA A 186 23.97 -3.49 -5.23
C ALA A 186 24.78 -2.63 -6.21
N VAL A 187 24.12 -1.79 -7.01
CA VAL A 187 24.81 -0.87 -7.93
C VAL A 187 25.70 0.12 -7.18
N ARG A 188 25.21 0.69 -6.05
CA ARG A 188 26.01 1.63 -5.24
C ARG A 188 27.16 0.96 -4.51
N LEU A 189 27.01 -0.31 -4.14
CA LEU A 189 28.08 -1.10 -3.51
C LEU A 189 29.17 -1.47 -4.52
N ALA A 190 28.77 -1.99 -5.68
CA ALA A 190 29.70 -2.47 -6.72
C ALA A 190 30.35 -1.32 -7.52
N ARG A 191 29.63 -0.24 -7.78
CA ARG A 191 30.08 0.88 -8.64
C ARG A 191 29.64 2.24 -8.10
N PRO A 192 30.19 2.69 -6.95
CA PRO A 192 29.75 3.91 -6.24
C PRO A 192 29.87 5.21 -7.06
N THR A 193 30.73 5.25 -8.09
CA THR A 193 31.01 6.46 -8.90
C THR A 193 30.61 6.33 -10.37
N ALA A 194 30.23 5.15 -10.87
CA ALA A 194 30.13 4.92 -12.31
C ALA A 194 28.74 5.15 -12.91
N TYR A 195 27.69 5.32 -12.11
CA TYR A 195 26.30 5.34 -12.61
C TYR A 195 25.48 6.53 -12.11
N ALA A 196 25.62 7.68 -12.79
CA ALA A 196 24.76 8.86 -12.60
C ALA A 196 23.26 8.57 -12.89
N ARG A 197 22.94 7.49 -13.62
CA ARG A 197 21.56 7.10 -13.95
C ARG A 197 20.86 6.29 -12.84
N PHE A 198 21.60 5.76 -11.85
CA PHE A 198 21.07 5.08 -10.66
C PHE A 198 21.13 5.98 -9.40
N VAL A 199 21.07 7.29 -9.60
CA VAL A 199 20.87 8.25 -8.51
C VAL A 199 19.38 8.22 -8.12
N TRP A 200 19.12 8.30 -6.81
CA TRP A 200 17.77 8.23 -6.23
C TRP A 200 16.84 9.27 -6.86
N GLU A 201 17.39 10.44 -7.20
CA GLU A 201 16.74 11.45 -8.02
C GLU A 201 17.32 11.45 -9.45
N PRO A 202 16.48 11.51 -10.51
CA PRO A 202 15.01 11.43 -10.51
C PRO A 202 14.46 9.99 -10.63
N TYR A 203 15.29 9.01 -10.98
CA TYR A 203 14.83 7.70 -11.46
C TYR A 203 14.27 6.81 -10.35
N GLY A 204 14.92 6.75 -9.19
CA GLY A 204 14.45 5.94 -8.05
C GLY A 204 13.11 6.42 -7.50
N ARG A 205 12.93 7.74 -7.39
CA ARG A 205 11.67 8.35 -6.97
C ARG A 205 10.52 8.06 -7.94
N TRP A 206 10.75 8.19 -9.25
CA TRP A 206 9.75 7.88 -10.28
C TRP A 206 9.36 6.41 -10.29
N LEU A 207 10.33 5.50 -10.13
CA LEU A 207 10.07 4.07 -10.07
C LEU A 207 9.24 3.71 -8.82
N ALA A 208 9.57 4.26 -7.66
CA ALA A 208 8.81 4.04 -6.42
C ALA A 208 7.37 4.57 -6.56
N PHE A 209 7.21 5.78 -7.11
CA PHE A 209 5.88 6.34 -7.39
C PHE A 209 5.09 5.48 -8.38
N THR A 210 5.73 4.99 -9.44
CA THR A 210 5.10 4.10 -10.43
C THR A 210 4.65 2.80 -9.78
N ASN A 211 5.50 2.19 -8.94
CA ASN A 211 5.15 0.97 -8.20
C ASN A 211 3.92 1.19 -7.31
N ILE A 212 3.87 2.30 -6.57
CA ILE A 212 2.73 2.65 -5.71
C ILE A 212 1.46 2.86 -6.56
N CYS A 213 1.52 3.70 -7.60
CA CYS A 213 0.35 3.99 -8.42
C CYS A 213 -0.18 2.75 -9.15
N VAL A 214 0.70 1.92 -9.72
CA VAL A 214 0.30 0.69 -10.41
C VAL A 214 -0.22 -0.33 -9.41
N GLY A 215 0.43 -0.53 -8.27
CA GLY A 215 -0.02 -1.45 -7.23
C GLY A 215 -1.41 -1.09 -6.70
N VAL A 216 -1.63 0.18 -6.37
CA VAL A 216 -2.93 0.68 -5.89
C VAL A 216 -3.99 0.60 -7.00
N GLY A 217 -3.67 1.05 -8.22
CA GLY A 217 -4.61 1.06 -9.33
C GLY A 217 -5.06 -0.33 -9.76
N VAL A 218 -4.12 -1.27 -9.90
CA VAL A 218 -4.42 -2.66 -10.27
C VAL A 218 -5.15 -3.38 -9.13
N GLY A 219 -4.75 -3.17 -7.87
CA GLY A 219 -5.44 -3.73 -6.72
C GLY A 219 -6.88 -3.26 -6.62
N ALA A 220 -7.12 -1.95 -6.78
CA ALA A 220 -8.46 -1.39 -6.80
C ALA A 220 -9.29 -1.89 -7.99
N ALA A 221 -8.73 -1.87 -9.21
CA ALA A 221 -9.43 -2.34 -10.41
C ALA A 221 -9.80 -3.83 -10.33
N SER A 222 -8.91 -4.67 -9.78
CA SER A 222 -9.20 -6.08 -9.57
C SER A 222 -10.40 -6.24 -8.64
N GLY A 223 -10.46 -5.43 -7.56
CA GLY A 223 -11.51 -5.51 -6.54
C GLY A 223 -12.87 -5.17 -7.12
N TRP A 224 -12.90 -4.12 -7.94
CA TRP A 224 -14.10 -3.67 -8.63
C TRP A 224 -14.59 -4.66 -9.71
N LEU A 225 -13.65 -5.35 -10.36
CA LEU A 225 -13.96 -6.27 -11.46
C LEU A 225 -14.13 -7.73 -10.99
N GLY A 226 -13.99 -8.01 -9.69
CA GLY A 226 -14.05 -9.36 -9.15
C GLY A 226 -12.97 -10.30 -9.71
N ILE A 227 -11.83 -9.75 -10.14
CA ILE A 227 -10.78 -10.54 -10.79
C ILE A 227 -10.03 -11.33 -9.71
N PRO A 228 -9.67 -12.62 -9.97
CA PRO A 228 -8.90 -13.40 -9.03
C PRO A 228 -7.59 -12.71 -8.60
N TRP A 229 -7.31 -12.74 -7.30
CA TRP A 229 -6.17 -12.03 -6.70
C TRP A 229 -4.80 -12.45 -7.27
N TRP A 230 -4.66 -13.69 -7.74
CA TRP A 230 -3.42 -14.19 -8.33
C TRP A 230 -3.06 -13.47 -9.64
N THR A 231 -4.02 -12.85 -10.31
CA THR A 231 -3.73 -12.04 -11.51
C THR A 231 -2.93 -10.77 -11.15
N VAL A 232 -3.08 -10.24 -9.92
CA VAL A 232 -2.30 -9.08 -9.42
C VAL A 232 -0.82 -9.40 -9.38
N LEU A 233 -0.46 -10.66 -9.09
CA LEU A 233 0.95 -11.12 -9.06
C LEU A 233 1.64 -10.97 -10.41
N VAL A 234 0.89 -11.09 -11.51
CA VAL A 234 1.44 -11.04 -12.88
C VAL A 234 1.26 -9.65 -13.49
N THR A 235 0.07 -9.06 -13.32
CA THR A 235 -0.28 -7.79 -13.97
C THR A 235 0.53 -6.61 -13.43
N VAL A 236 0.73 -6.51 -12.11
CA VAL A 236 1.48 -5.39 -11.52
C VAL A 236 2.93 -5.35 -12.03
N PRO A 237 3.74 -6.43 -11.98
CA PRO A 237 5.09 -6.42 -12.54
C PRO A 237 5.13 -6.12 -14.04
N VAL A 238 4.20 -6.69 -14.82
CA VAL A 238 4.14 -6.47 -16.28
C VAL A 238 3.86 -5.00 -16.60
N VAL A 239 2.89 -4.38 -15.93
CA VAL A 239 2.54 -2.97 -16.13
C VAL A 239 3.68 -2.06 -15.70
N VAL A 240 4.31 -2.33 -14.54
CA VAL A 240 5.50 -1.58 -14.09
C VAL A 240 6.62 -1.66 -15.14
N CYS A 241 6.95 -2.86 -15.61
CA CYS A 241 7.97 -3.06 -16.65
C CYS A 241 7.63 -2.31 -17.94
N ALA A 242 6.37 -2.36 -18.39
CA ALA A 242 5.92 -1.69 -19.60
C ALA A 242 6.00 -0.15 -19.48
N VAL A 243 5.53 0.41 -18.36
CA VAL A 243 5.61 1.86 -18.07
C VAL A 243 7.07 2.30 -18.01
N MET A 244 7.93 1.56 -17.32
CA MET A 244 9.35 1.89 -17.22
C MET A 244 10.07 1.81 -18.56
N ALA A 245 9.78 0.78 -19.37
CA ALA A 245 10.32 0.67 -20.72
C ALA A 245 9.86 1.83 -21.62
N ARG A 246 8.64 2.35 -21.44
CA ARG A 246 8.12 3.51 -22.17
C ARG A 246 8.82 4.80 -21.74
N LEU A 247 8.93 5.04 -20.43
CA LEU A 247 9.60 6.22 -19.88
C LEU A 247 11.08 6.28 -20.30
N LEU A 248 11.78 5.14 -20.24
CA LEU A 248 13.17 5.05 -20.70
C LEU A 248 13.30 5.34 -22.20
N ARG A 249 12.36 4.85 -23.02
CA ARG A 249 12.33 5.14 -24.46
C ARG A 249 12.08 6.63 -24.74
N GLN A 250 11.17 7.27 -24.02
CA GLN A 250 10.90 8.71 -24.14
C GLN A 250 12.12 9.56 -23.77
N GLN A 251 12.79 9.24 -22.66
CA GLN A 251 14.01 9.95 -22.24
C GLN A 251 15.13 9.81 -23.28
N ARG A 252 15.33 8.61 -23.86
CA ARG A 252 16.32 8.40 -24.92
C ARG A 252 16.00 9.23 -26.17
N ARG A 253 14.73 9.31 -26.57
CA ARG A 253 14.29 10.13 -27.71
C ARG A 253 14.51 11.61 -27.47
N ALA A 254 14.14 12.12 -26.28
CA ALA A 254 14.36 13.51 -25.91
C ALA A 254 15.85 13.89 -25.88
N ALA A 255 16.72 13.00 -25.38
CA ALA A 255 18.16 13.22 -25.41
C ALA A 255 18.73 13.26 -26.85
N ALA A 256 18.23 12.37 -27.73
CA ALA A 256 18.64 12.33 -29.13
C ALA A 256 18.17 13.57 -29.93
N SER A 257 16.97 14.10 -29.66
CA SER A 257 16.49 15.34 -30.28
C SER A 257 17.28 16.56 -29.82
N SER A 258 17.60 16.67 -28.54
CA SER A 258 18.42 17.77 -28.00
C SER A 258 19.85 17.75 -28.57
N ALA A 259 20.43 16.56 -28.78
CA ALA A 259 21.74 16.42 -29.41
C ALA A 259 21.72 16.84 -30.91
N ARG A 260 20.59 16.64 -31.60
CA ARG A 260 20.42 17.01 -33.02
C ARG A 260 20.24 18.52 -33.21
N VAL A 261 19.52 19.20 -32.30
CA VAL A 261 19.34 20.66 -32.31
C VAL A 261 20.61 21.42 -31.94
N ARG A 262 21.48 20.83 -31.11
CA ARG A 262 22.74 21.46 -30.69
C ARG A 262 23.92 21.29 -31.67
N ARG A 263 23.71 20.68 -32.85
CA ARG A 263 24.74 20.69 -33.90
C ARG A 263 24.89 22.14 -34.41
N PRO A 264 26.07 22.76 -34.26
CA PRO A 264 26.26 24.15 -34.66
C PRO A 264 26.08 24.30 -36.17
N ARG A 265 25.29 25.32 -36.56
CA ARG A 265 24.95 25.72 -37.93
C ARG A 265 26.18 25.93 -38.85
N TRP A 266 27.36 26.08 -38.27
CA TRP A 266 28.63 26.32 -38.97
C TRP A 266 29.11 25.20 -39.89
N GLN A 267 28.57 23.99 -39.79
CA GLN A 267 28.98 22.88 -40.68
C GLN A 267 28.16 22.78 -41.98
N GLN A 268 27.18 23.66 -42.18
CA GLN A 268 26.34 23.67 -43.37
C GLN A 268 26.72 24.77 -44.38
N ASP A 269 27.43 25.82 -43.97
CA ASP A 269 27.89 26.90 -44.85
C ASP A 269 29.23 26.61 -45.56
N SER A 270 30.01 25.62 -45.10
CA SER A 270 31.30 25.28 -45.72
C SER A 270 31.20 24.45 -47.00
N ARG A 271 30.00 24.15 -47.50
CA ARG A 271 29.79 23.39 -48.75
C ARG A 271 29.35 24.24 -49.96
N VAL A 272 29.21 25.55 -49.83
CA VAL A 272 28.75 26.41 -50.95
C VAL A 272 29.88 27.27 -51.54
N SER A 273 31.05 27.35 -50.92
CA SER A 273 32.19 28.12 -51.47
C SER A 273 33.14 27.24 -52.29
N SER A 274 32.67 26.79 -53.45
CA SER A 274 33.54 26.23 -54.50
C SER A 274 32.90 26.46 -55.87
N ARG A 275 32.82 27.71 -56.31
CA ARG A 275 32.75 28.12 -57.72
C ARG A 275 33.35 29.50 -57.90
#